data_AF-A0A941N5G2-F1
#
_entry.id   AF-A0A941N5G2-F1
#
_cell.length_a   1.000
_cell.length_b   1.000
_cell.length_c   1.000
_cell.angle_alpha   90.00
_cell.angle_beta   90.00
_cell.angle_gamma   90.00
#
_symmetry.space_group_name_H-M   'P 1'
#
loop_
_entity.id
_entity.type
_entity.pdbx_description
1 polymer ?
#
loop_
_entity_poly.entity_id
_entity_poly.type
_entity_poly.pdbx_seq_one_letter_code
_entity_poly.pdbx_strand_id
1 'polypeptide(L)'
;MAPFDASNTIPPAGASEPAPSPVPPVGGSWFRPAAPRTNWKAVFKWIVDQLRWLLPWLWRKFCDAVRYYWGIRKALAELICGFAPSLLIPDSVRAREARLDPYESHPMAQFGPDGWKFAVPGCCVVCGQPSQRPTTDETLAVDDASRAFWTPALVIVAGLTVGWFLFGRIFATICIPLGFELGYILRTRVPVRMSLVRCDLHVRQTNIPQVLAWGDLLVVRFGHKSVRKAFRYAGSPDPIVPAPVPTPVESPVPESVPLADSPHPETAVIRHSTPPQFTDDEQPPVF
;
A
#
# COMPACT_ATOMS: atom_id res chain seq x y z
N MET A 1 38.33 5.90 -0.58
CA MET A 1 39.48 5.69 0.31
C MET A 1 40.11 7.04 0.56
N ALA A 2 39.88 7.63 1.73
CA ALA A 2 40.46 8.90 2.14
C ALA A 2 41.49 8.61 3.24
N PRO A 3 42.65 9.29 3.26
CA PRO A 3 43.70 9.01 4.23
C PRO A 3 43.35 9.54 5.62
N PHE A 4 43.76 8.74 6.59
CA PHE A 4 43.67 8.93 8.04
C PHE A 4 44.77 9.91 8.46
N ASP A 5 44.42 11.14 8.86
CA ASP A 5 45.35 12.05 9.55
C ASP A 5 45.21 11.88 11.06
N ALA A 6 46.01 10.96 11.61
CA ALA A 6 46.19 10.77 13.04
C ALA A 6 47.32 11.67 13.54
N SER A 7 47.02 12.94 13.79
CA SER A 7 47.94 13.84 14.50
C SER A 7 47.87 13.55 16.01
N ASN A 8 48.75 12.65 16.45
CA ASN A 8 49.06 12.38 17.84
C ASN A 8 49.85 13.55 18.44
N THR A 9 49.17 14.41 19.20
CA THR A 9 49.82 15.50 19.94
C THR A 9 50.18 15.01 21.34
N ILE A 10 51.45 14.70 21.56
CA ILE A 10 52.04 14.39 22.86
C ILE A 10 52.19 15.70 23.65
N PRO A 11 51.58 15.87 24.83
CA PRO A 11 51.84 17.03 25.66
C PRO A 11 53.23 16.93 26.33
N PRO A 12 53.98 18.03 26.42
CA PRO A 12 55.30 18.05 27.04
C PRO A 12 55.24 17.81 28.55
N ALA A 13 56.09 16.91 29.01
CA ALA A 13 56.43 16.69 30.41
C ALA A 13 57.21 17.90 30.95
N GLY A 14 56.84 18.38 32.13
CA GLY A 14 57.66 19.33 32.89
C GLY A 14 56.91 20.54 33.42
N ALA A 15 56.01 20.32 34.38
CA ALA A 15 55.67 21.34 35.36
C ALA A 15 55.83 20.72 36.75
N SER A 16 56.86 21.18 37.45
CA SER A 16 57.25 20.84 38.80
C SER A 16 56.09 20.98 39.79
N GLU A 17 55.78 19.89 40.50
CA GLU A 17 54.86 19.89 41.65
C GLU A 17 55.39 20.83 42.75
N PRO A 18 54.63 21.87 43.16
CA PRO A 18 54.92 22.58 44.38
C PRO A 18 54.61 21.68 45.59
N ALA A 19 55.53 21.70 46.56
CA ALA A 19 55.47 20.92 47.79
C ALA A 19 54.12 21.03 48.52
N PRO A 20 53.61 19.93 49.10
CA PRO A 20 52.34 19.93 49.81
C PRO A 20 52.44 20.80 51.06
N SER A 21 51.68 21.90 51.08
CA SER A 21 51.45 22.69 52.28
C SER A 21 50.81 21.82 53.38
N PRO A 22 51.22 21.96 54.65
CA PRO A 22 50.66 21.20 55.76
C PRO A 22 49.17 21.51 55.90
N VAL A 23 48.34 20.49 55.68
CA VAL A 23 46.89 20.54 55.85
C VAL A 23 46.60 20.77 57.34
N PRO A 24 45.84 21.82 57.72
CA PRO A 24 45.45 22.02 59.11
C PRO A 24 44.61 20.82 59.59
N PRO A 25 44.69 20.47 60.88
CA PRO A 25 43.93 19.35 61.43
C PRO A 25 42.44 19.57 61.15
N VAL A 26 41.86 18.63 60.39
CA VAL A 26 40.42 18.54 60.11
C VAL A 26 39.71 18.35 61.45
N GLY A 27 39.37 19.48 62.07
CA GLY A 27 38.39 19.56 63.14
C GLY A 27 37.11 18.95 62.61
N GLY A 28 36.76 17.80 63.18
CA GLY A 28 35.56 17.07 62.84
C GLY A 28 34.31 17.92 63.00
N SER A 29 33.27 17.43 62.33
CA SER A 29 31.86 17.83 62.38
C SER A 29 31.44 19.05 61.55
N TRP A 30 30.39 18.81 60.74
CA TRP A 30 29.19 19.65 60.56
C TRP A 30 28.72 19.89 59.12
N PHE A 31 29.53 19.68 58.08
CA PHE A 31 29.01 19.67 56.71
C PHE A 31 28.58 18.26 56.29
N ARG A 32 27.43 17.81 56.81
CA ARG A 32 26.56 16.94 56.00
C ARG A 32 26.13 17.82 54.83
N PRO A 33 26.54 17.56 53.57
CA PRO A 33 25.87 18.21 52.45
C PRO A 33 24.39 17.83 52.61
N ALA A 34 23.56 18.81 52.96
CA ALA A 34 22.12 18.61 53.05
C ALA A 34 21.73 18.06 51.68
N ALA A 35 21.33 16.78 51.64
CA ALA A 35 20.93 16.13 50.40
C ALA A 35 19.97 17.09 49.70
N PRO A 36 20.27 17.53 48.46
CA PRO A 36 19.50 18.56 47.79
C PRO A 36 18.05 18.10 47.86
N ARG A 37 17.21 18.86 48.58
CA ARG A 37 15.78 18.59 48.65
C ARG A 37 15.27 18.73 47.24
N THR A 38 15.19 17.63 46.51
CA THR A 38 14.67 17.56 45.16
C THR A 38 13.27 18.14 45.22
N ASN A 39 13.12 19.34 44.66
CA ASN A 39 11.87 20.08 44.73
C ASN A 39 10.89 19.40 43.76
N TRP A 40 10.24 18.33 44.22
CA TRP A 40 9.36 17.47 43.43
C TRP A 40 8.30 18.27 42.65
N LYS A 41 7.86 19.40 43.21
CA LYS A 41 6.95 20.34 42.54
C LYS A 41 7.54 20.94 41.26
N ALA A 42 8.83 21.26 41.25
CA ALA A 42 9.52 21.77 40.05
C ALA A 42 9.68 20.67 38.99
N VAL A 43 10.01 19.43 39.41
CA VAL A 43 10.08 18.28 38.51
C VAL A 43 8.72 17.97 37.89
N PHE A 44 7.66 17.92 38.70
CA PHE A 44 6.30 17.69 38.22
C PHE A 44 5.83 18.78 37.27
N LYS A 45 6.07 20.06 37.60
CA LYS A 45 5.76 21.17 36.71
C LYS A 45 6.50 21.04 35.38
N TRP A 46 7.79 20.73 35.42
CA TRP A 46 8.58 20.49 34.20
C TRP A 46 8.01 19.34 33.35
N ILE A 47 7.63 18.22 33.96
CA ILE A 47 6.99 17.09 33.25
C ILE A 47 5.68 17.53 32.59
N VAL A 48 4.82 18.25 33.33
CA VAL A 48 3.53 18.74 32.79
C VAL A 48 3.76 19.73 31.64
N ASP A 49 4.75 20.61 31.75
CA ASP A 49 5.10 21.56 30.69
C ASP A 49 5.60 20.82 29.44
N GLN A 50 6.46 19.79 29.60
CA GLN A 50 6.89 18.93 28.48
C GLN A 50 5.70 18.19 27.86
N LEU A 51 4.81 17.63 28.68
CA LEU A 51 3.64 16.89 28.20
C LEU A 51 2.67 17.79 27.43
N ARG A 52 2.48 19.03 27.88
CA ARG A 52 1.63 20.03 27.21
C ARG A 52 2.11 20.36 25.80
N TRP A 53 3.42 20.32 25.55
CA TRP A 53 4.01 20.52 24.23
C TRP A 53 4.03 19.24 23.39
N LEU A 54 4.33 18.09 24.00
CA LEU A 54 4.40 16.80 23.30
C LEU A 54 3.02 16.28 22.87
N LEU A 55 1.98 16.49 23.69
CA LEU A 55 0.66 15.90 23.46
C LEU A 55 0.01 16.37 22.15
N PRO A 56 0.00 17.68 21.79
CA PRO A 56 -0.53 18.12 20.50
C PRO A 56 0.29 17.61 19.31
N TRP A 57 1.61 17.49 19.48
CA TRP A 57 2.49 16.95 18.44
C TRP A 57 2.22 15.47 18.19
N LEU A 58 2.16 14.67 19.26
CA LEU A 58 1.78 13.25 19.20
C LEU A 58 0.39 13.07 18.61
N TRP A 59 -0.58 13.90 19.00
CA TRP A 59 -1.94 13.84 18.48
C TRP A 59 -2.00 14.09 16.97
N ARG A 60 -1.23 15.06 16.45
CA ARG A 60 -1.15 15.32 15.01
C ARG A 60 -0.59 14.11 14.27
N LYS A 61 0.50 13.50 14.77
CA LYS A 61 1.08 12.28 14.19
C LYS A 61 0.09 11.13 14.17
N PHE A 62 -0.61 10.93 15.27
CA PHE A 62 -1.70 9.97 15.37
C PHE A 62 -2.81 10.19 14.35
N CYS A 63 -3.31 11.41 14.21
CA CYS A 63 -4.30 11.72 13.20
C CYS A 63 -3.79 11.49 11.77
N ASP A 64 -2.52 11.79 11.49
CA ASP A 64 -1.92 11.58 10.16
C ASP A 64 -1.77 10.09 9.84
N ALA A 65 -1.35 9.27 10.81
CA ALA A 65 -1.30 7.83 10.67
C ALA A 65 -2.72 7.27 10.43
N VAL A 66 -3.70 7.66 11.25
CA VAL A 66 -5.09 7.23 11.09
C VAL A 66 -5.65 7.61 9.71
N ARG A 67 -5.44 8.86 9.25
CA ARG A 67 -5.86 9.29 7.91
C ARG A 67 -5.20 8.46 6.81
N TYR A 68 -3.91 8.16 6.96
CA TYR A 68 -3.17 7.34 6.01
C TYR A 68 -3.76 5.93 5.92
N TYR A 69 -3.86 5.20 7.03
CA TYR A 69 -4.42 3.84 7.05
C TYR A 69 -5.88 3.82 6.57
N TRP A 70 -6.66 4.86 6.89
CA TRP A 70 -8.01 5.01 6.37
C TRP A 70 -8.05 5.18 4.84
N GLY A 71 -7.08 5.92 4.28
CA GLY A 71 -6.92 6.11 2.84
C GLY A 71 -6.49 4.83 2.11
N ILE A 72 -5.60 4.04 2.71
CA ILE A 72 -5.09 2.79 2.11
C ILE A 72 -5.88 1.53 2.53
N ARG A 73 -7.00 1.67 3.24
CA ARG A 73 -7.78 0.53 3.76
C ARG A 73 -8.18 -0.50 2.70
N LYS A 74 -8.47 -0.05 1.48
CA LYS A 74 -8.80 -0.93 0.35
C LYS A 74 -7.59 -1.74 -0.10
N ALA A 75 -6.42 -1.10 -0.23
CA ALA A 75 -5.17 -1.75 -0.57
C ALA A 75 -4.76 -2.80 0.48
N LEU A 76 -4.94 -2.47 1.77
CA LEU A 76 -4.67 -3.40 2.87
C LEU A 76 -5.63 -4.60 2.86
N ALA A 77 -6.92 -4.35 2.65
CA ALA A 77 -7.91 -5.43 2.50
C ALA A 77 -7.54 -6.35 1.33
N GLU A 78 -7.12 -5.77 0.20
CA GLU A 78 -6.69 -6.54 -0.97
C GLU A 78 -5.43 -7.36 -0.73
N LEU A 79 -4.47 -6.81 0.03
CA LEU A 79 -3.28 -7.55 0.45
C LEU A 79 -3.66 -8.76 1.32
N ILE A 80 -4.53 -8.58 2.32
CA ILE A 80 -5.04 -9.67 3.18
C ILE A 80 -5.72 -10.74 2.33
N CYS A 81 -6.58 -10.30 1.41
CA CYS A 81 -7.26 -11.20 0.49
C CYS A 81 -6.30 -11.88 -0.51
N GLY A 82 -5.13 -11.28 -0.76
CA GLY A 82 -4.05 -11.85 -1.56
C GLY A 82 -3.40 -13.08 -0.93
N PHE A 83 -3.28 -13.11 0.41
CA PHE A 83 -2.74 -14.26 1.16
C PHE A 83 -3.71 -15.44 1.23
N ALA A 84 -5.02 -15.18 1.17
CA ALA A 84 -6.07 -16.19 1.24
C ALA A 84 -6.91 -16.20 -0.05
N PRO A 85 -6.30 -16.54 -1.19
CA PRO A 85 -6.89 -16.30 -2.49
C PRO A 85 -8.19 -17.08 -2.73
N SER A 86 -8.31 -18.29 -2.19
CA SER A 86 -9.49 -19.14 -2.34
C SER A 86 -10.65 -18.74 -1.42
N LEU A 87 -10.40 -17.94 -0.38
CA LEU A 87 -11.38 -17.71 0.69
C LEU A 87 -12.12 -16.37 0.57
N LEU A 88 -11.51 -15.35 -0.05
CA LEU A 88 -12.00 -13.97 0.08
C LEU A 88 -12.20 -13.21 -1.23
N ILE A 89 -11.54 -13.58 -2.33
CA ILE A 89 -11.64 -12.83 -3.60
C ILE A 89 -12.44 -13.65 -4.62
N PRO A 90 -13.59 -13.12 -5.11
CA PRO A 90 -14.27 -13.71 -6.25
C PRO A 90 -13.34 -13.73 -7.47
N ASP A 91 -13.28 -14.83 -8.22
CA ASP A 91 -12.42 -14.95 -9.41
C ASP A 91 -12.64 -13.84 -10.44
N SER A 92 -13.85 -13.26 -10.47
CA SER A 92 -14.22 -12.11 -11.31
C SER A 92 -13.39 -10.85 -11.03
N VAL A 93 -12.92 -10.66 -9.79
CA VAL A 93 -12.04 -9.55 -9.38
C VAL A 93 -10.61 -9.84 -9.80
N ARG A 94 -10.08 -11.05 -9.53
CA ARG A 94 -8.74 -11.46 -10.00
C ARG A 94 -8.60 -11.38 -11.51
N ALA A 95 -9.65 -11.72 -12.24
CA ALA A 95 -9.67 -11.62 -13.68
C ALA A 95 -9.44 -10.18 -14.18
N ARG A 96 -9.60 -9.15 -13.33
CA ARG A 96 -9.38 -7.71 -13.64
C ARG A 96 -7.96 -7.22 -13.37
N GLU A 97 -7.14 -7.98 -12.65
CA GLU A 97 -5.81 -7.55 -12.21
C GLU A 97 -4.71 -8.11 -13.12
N ALA A 98 -3.70 -7.31 -13.46
CA ALA A 98 -2.42 -7.80 -13.94
C ALA A 98 -1.45 -7.76 -12.76
N ARG A 99 -0.88 -8.91 -12.41
CA ARG A 99 0.15 -9.03 -11.38
C ARG A 99 1.47 -9.18 -12.11
N LEU A 100 2.40 -8.29 -11.82
CA LEU A 100 3.70 -8.23 -12.44
C LEU A 100 4.73 -8.53 -11.37
N ASP A 101 5.37 -9.67 -11.53
CA ASP A 101 6.51 -10.07 -10.70
C ASP A 101 7.79 -9.49 -11.31
N PRO A 102 8.72 -8.93 -10.51
CA PRO A 102 9.98 -8.39 -11.03
C PRO A 102 10.82 -9.43 -11.79
N TYR A 103 10.64 -10.72 -11.50
CA TYR A 103 11.37 -11.82 -12.12
C TYR A 103 10.65 -12.39 -13.35
N GLU A 104 9.39 -12.01 -13.59
CA GLU A 104 8.61 -12.44 -14.75
C GLU A 104 8.73 -11.41 -15.88
N SER A 105 9.29 -11.83 -17.02
CA SER A 105 9.41 -10.95 -18.18
C SER A 105 8.02 -10.70 -18.78
N HIS A 106 7.52 -9.48 -18.66
CA HIS A 106 6.28 -9.06 -19.31
C HIS A 106 6.62 -8.12 -20.48
N PRO A 107 6.05 -8.29 -21.68
CA PRO A 107 6.41 -7.50 -22.86
C PRO A 107 6.16 -5.99 -22.68
N MET A 108 5.20 -5.66 -21.81
CA MET A 108 4.77 -4.29 -21.56
C MET A 108 5.16 -3.78 -20.17
N ALA A 109 5.93 -4.53 -19.38
CA ALA A 109 6.36 -4.08 -18.06
C ALA A 109 7.79 -4.54 -17.74
N GLN A 110 8.54 -3.64 -17.13
CA GLN A 110 9.92 -3.87 -16.72
C GLN A 110 10.13 -3.32 -15.31
N PHE A 111 10.76 -4.13 -14.46
CA PHE A 111 11.30 -3.67 -13.19
C PHE A 111 12.77 -3.29 -13.35
N GLY A 112 13.15 -2.11 -12.88
CA GLY A 112 14.51 -1.58 -13.01
C GLY A 112 14.96 -0.79 -11.78
N PRO A 113 16.16 -0.19 -11.82
CA PRO A 113 16.70 0.59 -10.70
C PRO A 113 15.85 1.83 -10.37
N ASP A 114 15.14 2.37 -11.36
CA ASP A 114 14.23 3.51 -11.20
C ASP A 114 12.83 3.11 -10.71
N GLY A 115 12.62 1.84 -10.35
CA GLY A 115 11.33 1.25 -10.02
C GLY A 115 10.62 0.63 -11.22
N TRP A 116 9.29 0.61 -11.15
CA TRP A 116 8.44 -0.04 -12.14
C TRP A 116 8.22 0.84 -13.37
N LYS A 117 8.29 0.26 -14.57
CA LYS A 117 7.93 0.90 -15.84
C LYS A 117 6.94 0.00 -16.57
N PHE A 118 5.76 0.49 -16.92
CA PHE A 118 4.82 -0.28 -17.75
C PHE A 118 4.11 0.58 -18.80
N ALA A 119 3.78 -0.02 -19.93
CA ALA A 119 3.12 0.64 -21.05
C ALA A 119 1.76 -0.01 -21.37
N VAL A 120 0.75 0.81 -21.67
CA VAL A 120 -0.55 0.33 -22.12
C VAL A 120 -0.57 0.29 -23.65
N PRO A 121 -0.89 -0.86 -24.29
CA PRO A 121 -0.73 -1.02 -25.73
C PRO A 121 -1.85 -0.31 -26.52
N GLY A 122 -1.49 0.78 -27.23
CA GLY A 122 -2.19 1.30 -28.42
C GLY A 122 -3.69 1.62 -28.30
N CYS A 123 -4.26 1.60 -27.10
CA CYS A 123 -5.68 1.81 -26.86
C CYS A 123 -5.89 2.76 -25.67
N CYS A 124 -7.01 3.47 -25.71
CA CYS A 124 -7.38 4.39 -24.64
C CYS A 124 -7.55 3.63 -23.33
N VAL A 125 -6.85 4.03 -22.27
CA VAL A 125 -6.92 3.35 -20.96
C VAL A 125 -8.33 3.37 -20.32
N VAL A 126 -9.17 4.33 -20.70
CA VAL A 126 -10.53 4.51 -20.17
C VAL A 126 -11.56 3.68 -20.92
N CYS A 127 -11.73 3.88 -22.24
CA CYS A 127 -12.74 3.18 -23.03
C CYS A 127 -12.22 1.97 -23.80
N GLY A 128 -10.90 1.76 -23.81
CA GLY A 128 -10.26 0.63 -24.47
C GLY A 128 -10.39 0.59 -25.99
N GLN A 129 -10.83 1.68 -26.61
CA GLN A 129 -10.83 1.84 -28.06
C GLN A 129 -9.41 2.10 -28.56
N PRO A 130 -9.01 1.55 -29.72
CA PRO A 130 -7.73 1.88 -30.34
C PRO A 130 -7.60 3.39 -30.55
N SER A 131 -6.40 3.94 -30.31
CA SER A 131 -6.17 5.37 -30.48
C SER A 131 -4.78 5.60 -31.06
N GLN A 132 -4.69 6.47 -32.07
CA GLN A 132 -3.43 6.90 -32.69
C GLN A 132 -2.78 8.07 -31.95
N ARG A 133 -3.34 8.49 -30.81
CA ARG A 133 -2.77 9.56 -30.00
C ARG A 133 -1.39 9.15 -29.47
N PRO A 134 -0.48 10.13 -29.29
CA PRO A 134 0.82 9.86 -28.69
C PRO A 134 0.62 9.32 -27.27
N THR A 135 1.52 8.43 -26.87
CA THR A 135 1.57 7.92 -25.50
C THR A 135 2.04 9.02 -24.57
N THR A 136 1.31 9.20 -23.46
CA THR A 136 1.66 10.12 -22.39
C THR A 136 2.34 9.32 -21.28
N ASP A 137 3.52 9.77 -20.86
CA ASP A 137 4.22 9.21 -19.70
C ASP A 137 3.79 9.93 -18.41
N GLU A 138 3.34 9.15 -17.44
CA GLU A 138 2.97 9.62 -16.10
C GLU A 138 3.85 8.93 -15.06
N THR A 139 4.37 9.70 -14.11
CA THR A 139 5.16 9.16 -13.00
C THR A 139 4.35 9.25 -11.72
N LEU A 140 4.09 8.10 -11.10
CA LEU A 140 3.34 7.99 -9.85
C LEU A 140 4.24 7.40 -8.76
N ALA A 141 4.22 7.98 -7.57
CA ALA A 141 4.81 7.38 -6.39
C ALA A 141 3.72 6.57 -5.66
N VAL A 142 3.81 5.25 -5.70
CA VAL A 142 2.84 4.35 -5.05
C VAL A 142 3.40 3.91 -3.72
N ASP A 143 2.60 4.02 -2.65
CA ASP A 143 3.03 3.52 -1.33
C ASP A 143 3.07 1.98 -1.34
N ASP A 144 4.14 1.39 -0.81
CA ASP A 144 4.27 -0.05 -0.65
C ASP A 144 3.39 -0.55 0.50
N ALA A 145 2.29 -1.24 0.16
CA ALA A 145 1.33 -1.71 1.15
C ALA A 145 1.89 -2.86 2.00
N SER A 146 2.93 -3.57 1.53
CA SER A 146 3.51 -4.70 2.27
C SER A 146 4.16 -4.22 3.57
N ARG A 147 4.96 -3.15 3.53
CA ARG A 147 5.60 -2.58 4.73
C ARG A 147 4.59 -1.96 5.68
N ALA A 148 3.59 -1.25 5.14
CA ALA A 148 2.52 -0.66 5.92
C ALA A 148 1.70 -1.72 6.68
N PHE A 149 1.60 -2.93 6.13
CA PHE A 149 0.92 -4.06 6.79
C PHE A 149 1.82 -4.83 7.75
N TRP A 150 3.02 -5.22 7.32
CA TRP A 150 3.91 -6.07 8.10
C TRP A 150 4.53 -5.35 9.30
N THR A 151 4.78 -4.05 9.20
CA THR A 151 5.39 -3.29 10.31
C THR A 151 4.48 -3.28 11.55
N PRO A 152 3.19 -2.88 11.48
CA PRO A 152 2.29 -2.99 12.62
C PRO A 152 2.13 -4.43 13.11
N ALA A 153 2.01 -5.41 12.19
CA ALA A 153 1.87 -6.80 12.55
C ALA A 153 3.06 -7.32 13.38
N LEU A 154 4.29 -7.04 12.94
CA LEU A 154 5.50 -7.44 13.64
C LEU A 154 5.64 -6.75 15.00
N VAL A 155 5.32 -5.46 15.10
CA VAL A 155 5.35 -4.73 16.38
C VAL A 155 4.31 -5.27 17.36
N ILE A 156 3.11 -5.61 16.89
CA ILE A 156 2.07 -6.22 17.73
C ILE A 156 2.51 -7.61 18.20
N VAL A 157 3.05 -8.46 17.33
CA VAL A 157 3.54 -9.79 17.71
C VAL A 157 4.72 -9.69 18.69
N ALA A 158 5.68 -8.79 18.44
CA ALA A 158 6.78 -8.52 19.37
C ALA A 158 6.26 -7.99 20.72
N GLY A 159 5.27 -7.10 20.70
CA GLY A 159 4.62 -6.58 21.91
C GLY A 159 3.89 -7.65 22.71
N LEU A 160 3.16 -8.53 22.04
CA LEU A 160 2.45 -9.64 22.67
C LEU A 160 3.43 -10.65 23.28
N THR A 161 4.50 -11.00 22.56
CA THR A 161 5.52 -11.93 23.07
C THR A 161 6.25 -11.34 24.28
N VAL A 162 6.77 -10.12 24.19
CA VAL A 162 7.43 -9.44 25.32
C VAL A 162 6.48 -9.22 26.49
N GLY A 163 5.24 -8.80 26.23
CA GLY A 163 4.21 -8.60 27.25
C GLY A 163 3.82 -9.88 27.97
N TRP A 164 3.78 -11.01 27.25
CA TRP A 164 3.54 -12.33 27.84
C TRP A 164 4.66 -12.74 28.81
N PHE A 165 5.92 -12.42 28.50
CA PHE A 165 7.07 -12.83 29.33
C PHE A 165 7.42 -11.85 30.46
N LEU A 166 7.22 -10.53 30.31
CA LEU A 166 7.83 -9.54 31.21
C LEU A 166 6.85 -8.62 31.96
N PHE A 167 5.78 -8.12 31.33
CA PHE A 167 5.07 -6.92 31.83
C PHE A 167 3.53 -6.96 31.74
N GLY A 168 2.93 -8.12 31.44
CA GLY A 168 1.47 -8.30 31.46
C GLY A 168 0.73 -7.63 30.29
N ARG A 169 -0.62 -7.71 30.33
CA ARG A 169 -1.51 -7.31 29.20
C ARG A 169 -1.42 -5.83 28.80
N ILE A 170 -0.89 -4.94 29.66
CA ILE A 170 -0.78 -3.50 29.40
C ILE A 170 0.18 -3.20 28.24
N PHE A 171 1.23 -4.00 28.05
CA PHE A 171 2.17 -3.75 26.96
C PHE A 171 1.54 -3.99 25.57
N ALA A 172 0.61 -4.95 25.48
CA ALA A 172 -0.11 -5.24 24.25
C ALA A 172 -0.94 -4.04 23.75
N THR A 173 -1.60 -3.32 24.66
CA THR A 173 -2.43 -2.17 24.29
C THR A 173 -1.59 -0.98 23.82
N ILE A 174 -0.37 -0.81 24.34
CA ILE A 174 0.57 0.25 23.91
C ILE A 174 1.22 -0.10 22.56
N CYS A 175 1.50 -1.39 22.30
CA CYS A 175 2.16 -1.81 21.07
C CYS A 175 1.32 -1.64 19.81
N ILE A 176 -0.01 -1.70 19.92
CA ILE A 176 -0.91 -1.50 18.78
C ILE A 176 -0.71 -0.10 18.16
N PRO A 177 -0.98 1.03 18.85
CA PRO A 177 -0.81 2.35 18.25
C PRO A 177 0.65 2.60 17.85
N LEU A 178 1.61 2.13 18.64
CA LEU A 178 3.04 2.26 18.32
C LEU A 178 3.40 1.55 17.00
N GLY A 179 2.84 0.36 16.74
CA GLY A 179 3.05 -0.38 15.50
C GLY A 179 2.50 0.35 14.28
N PHE A 180 1.30 0.93 14.39
CA PHE A 180 0.72 1.75 13.31
C PHE A 180 1.55 3.00 13.02
N GLU A 181 1.98 3.73 14.04
CA GLU A 181 2.89 4.88 13.89
C GLU A 181 4.21 4.48 13.23
N LEU A 182 4.82 3.38 13.69
CA LEU A 182 6.08 2.91 13.14
C LEU A 182 5.92 2.50 11.67
N GLY A 183 4.83 1.82 11.32
CA GLY A 183 4.50 1.49 9.93
C GLY A 183 4.27 2.73 9.06
N TYR A 184 3.65 3.78 9.62
CA TYR A 184 3.49 5.06 8.90
C TYR A 184 4.83 5.73 8.64
N ILE A 185 5.75 5.73 9.61
CA ILE A 185 7.09 6.34 9.49
C ILE A 185 7.98 5.55 8.52
N LEU A 186 7.93 4.21 8.59
CA LEU A 186 8.75 3.31 7.76
C LEU A 186 8.16 3.05 6.37
N ARG A 187 7.10 3.76 5.98
CA ARG A 187 6.50 3.60 4.66
C ARG A 187 7.51 3.92 3.57
N THR A 188 7.58 3.06 2.56
CA THR A 188 8.35 3.30 1.35
C THR A 188 7.43 3.62 0.19
N ARG A 189 7.92 4.45 -0.71
CA ARG A 189 7.26 4.77 -1.97
C ARG A 189 8.03 4.14 -3.10
N VAL A 190 7.31 3.38 -3.92
CA VAL A 190 7.83 2.77 -5.13
C VAL A 190 7.50 3.70 -6.30
N PRO A 191 8.51 4.24 -7.01
CA PRO A 191 8.26 4.98 -8.24
C PRO A 191 7.74 4.04 -9.33
N VAL A 192 6.64 4.43 -9.96
CA VAL A 192 5.99 3.72 -11.06
C VAL A 192 5.85 4.70 -12.23
N ARG A 193 6.52 4.42 -13.33
CA ARG A 193 6.35 5.14 -14.60
C ARG A 193 5.38 4.38 -15.48
N MET A 194 4.31 5.04 -15.89
CA MET A 194 3.29 4.45 -16.74
C MET A 194 3.17 5.23 -18.05
N SER A 195 3.21 4.50 -19.16
CA SER A 195 3.04 5.06 -20.50
C SER A 195 1.62 4.70 -20.97
N LEU A 196 0.74 5.68 -21.08
CA LEU A 196 -0.69 5.45 -21.35
C LEU A 196 -1.20 6.30 -22.52
N VAL A 197 -2.22 5.80 -23.22
CA VAL A 197 -2.88 6.53 -24.30
C VAL A 197 -4.28 6.92 -23.83
N ARG A 198 -4.70 8.15 -24.13
CA ARG A 198 -6.08 8.64 -23.92
C ARG A 198 -6.63 9.16 -25.24
N CYS A 199 -7.88 8.80 -25.56
CA CYS A 199 -8.57 9.38 -26.71
C CYS A 199 -9.08 10.79 -26.39
N ASP A 200 -9.50 11.52 -27.42
CA ASP A 200 -9.92 12.92 -27.32
C ASP A 200 -11.06 13.14 -26.33
N LEU A 201 -11.99 12.19 -26.26
CA LEU A 201 -13.11 12.20 -25.35
C LEU A 201 -12.68 12.02 -23.87
N HIS A 202 -11.54 11.38 -23.63
CA HIS A 202 -11.07 11.02 -22.30
C HIS A 202 -9.75 11.71 -21.90
N VAL A 203 -9.26 12.66 -22.69
CA VAL A 203 -7.99 13.35 -22.43
C VAL A 203 -7.98 14.06 -21.08
N ARG A 204 -9.15 14.58 -20.64
CA ARG A 204 -9.34 15.26 -19.37
C ARG A 204 -9.71 14.33 -18.21
N GLN A 205 -10.00 13.06 -18.47
CA GLN A 205 -10.39 12.14 -17.41
C GLN A 205 -9.16 11.64 -16.64
N THR A 206 -9.23 11.77 -15.32
CA THR A 206 -8.19 11.32 -14.38
C THR A 206 -8.39 9.87 -13.94
N ASN A 207 -9.18 9.08 -14.69
CA ASN A 207 -9.31 7.65 -14.42
C ASN A 207 -8.01 6.94 -14.82
N ILE A 208 -7.06 6.98 -13.90
CA ILE A 208 -5.79 6.28 -13.97
C ILE A 208 -6.05 4.83 -13.57
N PRO A 209 -5.40 3.83 -14.21
CA PRO A 209 -5.44 2.46 -13.72
C PRO A 209 -5.02 2.44 -12.24
N GLN A 210 -5.72 1.65 -11.42
CA GLN A 210 -5.33 1.56 -10.01
C GLN A 210 -4.03 0.75 -9.95
N VAL A 211 -2.98 1.38 -9.43
CA VAL A 211 -1.67 0.77 -9.27
C VAL A 211 -1.41 0.58 -7.79
N LEU A 212 -1.04 -0.63 -7.41
CA LEU A 212 -0.75 -1.06 -6.06
C LEU A 212 0.61 -1.75 -6.05
N ALA A 213 1.45 -1.42 -5.07
CA ALA A 213 2.74 -2.07 -4.88
C ALA A 213 2.70 -2.94 -3.62
N TRP A 214 3.07 -4.20 -3.75
CA TRP A 214 3.15 -5.19 -2.67
C TRP A 214 4.57 -5.75 -2.59
N GLY A 215 5.43 -5.04 -1.86
CA GLY A 215 6.86 -5.31 -1.87
C GLY A 215 7.39 -5.11 -3.28
N ASP A 216 7.90 -6.18 -3.88
CA ASP A 216 8.40 -6.13 -5.25
C ASP A 216 7.30 -6.36 -6.30
N LEU A 217 6.15 -6.94 -5.92
CA LEU A 217 5.05 -7.23 -6.85
C LEU A 217 4.27 -5.96 -7.19
N LEU A 218 4.05 -5.69 -8.48
CA LEU A 218 3.14 -4.63 -8.93
C LEU A 218 1.80 -5.21 -9.35
N VAL A 219 0.72 -4.68 -8.78
CA VAL A 219 -0.65 -5.04 -9.16
C VAL A 219 -1.27 -3.85 -9.88
N VAL A 220 -1.60 -4.06 -11.16
CA VAL A 220 -2.22 -3.05 -12.03
C VAL A 220 -3.65 -3.47 -12.34
N ARG A 221 -4.62 -2.60 -12.07
CA ARG A 221 -6.03 -2.83 -12.38
C ARG A 221 -6.51 -1.90 -13.47
N PHE A 222 -6.99 -2.50 -14.55
CA PHE A 222 -7.60 -1.78 -15.66
C PHE A 222 -9.13 -1.79 -15.51
N GLY A 223 -9.74 -0.62 -15.68
CA GLY A 223 -11.20 -0.51 -15.68
C GLY A 223 -11.85 -1.22 -16.86
N HIS A 224 -11.24 -1.10 -18.05
CA HIS A 224 -11.80 -1.65 -19.28
C HIS A 224 -11.28 -3.05 -19.64
N LYS A 225 -12.18 -3.95 -20.06
CA LYS A 225 -11.88 -5.36 -20.38
C LYS A 225 -10.93 -5.50 -21.59
N SER A 226 -11.05 -4.64 -22.61
CA SER A 226 -10.18 -4.70 -23.80
C SER A 226 -8.75 -4.29 -23.48
N VAL A 227 -8.54 -3.22 -22.71
CA VAL A 227 -7.22 -2.76 -22.26
C VAL A 227 -6.52 -3.87 -21.49
N ARG A 228 -7.24 -4.52 -20.58
CA ARG A 228 -6.72 -5.64 -19.80
C ARG A 228 -6.30 -6.83 -20.68
N LYS A 229 -7.14 -7.20 -21.64
CA LYS A 229 -6.81 -8.27 -22.59
C LYS A 229 -5.58 -7.88 -23.41
N ALA A 230 -5.57 -6.67 -23.96
CA ALA A 230 -4.46 -6.15 -24.75
C ALA A 230 -3.18 -6.15 -23.92
N PHE A 231 -3.20 -5.70 -22.67
CA PHE A 231 -2.04 -5.71 -21.79
C PHE A 231 -1.52 -7.12 -21.51
N ARG A 232 -2.40 -8.06 -21.14
CA ARG A 232 -2.01 -9.46 -20.84
C ARG A 232 -1.50 -10.23 -22.07
N TYR A 233 -2.03 -9.93 -23.25
CA TYR A 233 -1.73 -10.66 -24.49
C TYR A 233 -0.89 -9.87 -25.49
N ALA A 234 -0.35 -8.72 -25.09
CA ALA A 234 0.42 -7.81 -25.97
C ALA A 234 1.69 -8.43 -26.60
N GLY A 235 2.05 -9.67 -26.23
CA GLY A 235 3.12 -10.44 -26.85
C GLY A 235 2.68 -11.56 -27.80
N SER A 236 1.37 -11.78 -28.02
CA SER A 236 0.88 -12.73 -29.03
C SER A 236 0.58 -11.99 -30.32
N PRO A 237 1.40 -12.14 -31.39
CA PRO A 237 1.19 -11.50 -32.68
C PRO A 237 0.10 -12.20 -33.50
N ASP A 238 -0.88 -12.84 -32.88
CA ASP A 238 -2.09 -13.23 -33.58
C ASP A 238 -3.11 -12.11 -33.40
N PRO A 239 -3.25 -11.20 -34.39
CA PRO A 239 -4.50 -10.51 -34.52
C PRO A 239 -5.56 -11.61 -34.60
N ILE A 240 -6.44 -11.64 -33.60
CA ILE A 240 -7.77 -12.22 -33.79
C ILE A 240 -8.42 -11.30 -34.82
N VAL A 241 -8.03 -11.46 -36.08
CA VAL A 241 -8.88 -11.18 -37.22
C VAL A 241 -10.13 -11.98 -36.88
N PRO A 242 -11.29 -11.34 -36.62
CA PRO A 242 -12.51 -12.09 -36.49
C PRO A 242 -12.57 -12.95 -37.75
N ALA A 243 -12.49 -14.28 -37.57
CA ALA A 243 -12.64 -15.20 -38.69
C ALA A 243 -13.87 -14.72 -39.46
N PRO A 244 -13.75 -14.47 -40.78
CA PRO A 244 -14.89 -14.01 -41.56
C PRO A 244 -16.04 -14.94 -41.22
N VAL A 245 -17.13 -14.36 -40.72
CA VAL A 245 -18.37 -15.09 -40.42
C VAL A 245 -18.58 -15.99 -41.63
N PRO A 246 -18.54 -17.33 -41.50
CA PRO A 246 -18.75 -18.18 -42.64
C PRO A 246 -20.08 -17.75 -43.23
N THR A 247 -20.03 -17.31 -44.48
CA THR A 247 -21.20 -17.01 -45.29
C THR A 247 -22.17 -18.15 -45.05
N PRO A 248 -23.42 -17.90 -44.65
CA PRO A 248 -24.34 -18.98 -44.36
C PRO A 248 -24.41 -19.86 -45.61
N VAL A 249 -23.77 -21.02 -45.54
CA VAL A 249 -23.97 -22.09 -46.50
C VAL A 249 -25.43 -22.42 -46.32
N GLU A 250 -26.19 -22.17 -47.38
CA GLU A 250 -27.59 -22.52 -47.55
C GLU A 250 -27.74 -23.99 -47.16
N SER A 251 -28.15 -24.24 -45.91
CA SER A 251 -28.43 -25.59 -45.46
C SER A 251 -29.56 -26.13 -46.33
N PRO A 252 -29.40 -27.31 -46.94
CA PRO A 252 -30.51 -27.95 -47.64
C PRO A 252 -31.65 -28.16 -46.63
N VAL A 253 -32.84 -27.77 -47.07
CA VAL A 253 -34.11 -27.89 -46.37
C VAL A 253 -34.19 -29.24 -45.63
N PRO A 254 -34.28 -29.26 -44.28
CA PRO A 254 -34.50 -30.51 -43.57
C PRO A 254 -35.89 -31.03 -43.89
N GLU A 255 -35.93 -32.22 -44.47
CA GLU A 255 -37.13 -33.02 -44.68
C GLU A 255 -37.83 -33.22 -43.32
N SER A 256 -39.10 -32.81 -43.26
CA SER A 256 -39.90 -32.82 -42.04
C SER A 256 -40.16 -34.26 -41.57
N VAL A 257 -39.47 -34.68 -40.52
CA VAL A 257 -39.80 -35.90 -39.77
C VAL A 257 -41.11 -35.66 -39.01
N PRO A 258 -42.13 -36.52 -39.18
CA PRO A 258 -43.39 -36.38 -38.44
C PRO A 258 -43.15 -36.63 -36.95
N LEU A 259 -43.46 -35.61 -36.15
CA LEU A 259 -43.37 -35.61 -34.69
C LEU A 259 -44.41 -36.57 -34.12
N ALA A 260 -43.96 -37.61 -33.40
CA ALA A 260 -44.85 -38.43 -32.57
C ALA A 260 -45.25 -37.64 -31.31
N ASP A 261 -46.54 -37.73 -30.99
CA ASP A 261 -47.19 -37.13 -29.82
C ASP A 261 -46.37 -37.29 -28.54
N SER A 262 -45.85 -36.18 -28.03
CA SER A 262 -45.29 -36.09 -26.69
C SER A 262 -46.34 -35.47 -25.76
N PRO A 263 -46.61 -36.06 -24.59
CA PRO A 263 -47.63 -35.58 -23.68
C PRO A 263 -47.28 -34.21 -23.10
N HIS A 264 -48.33 -33.41 -22.88
CA HIS A 264 -48.31 -32.06 -22.32
C HIS A 264 -47.34 -31.91 -21.13
N PRO A 265 -46.37 -30.97 -21.17
CA PRO A 265 -45.69 -30.55 -19.96
C PRO A 265 -46.67 -29.73 -19.12
N GLU A 266 -46.99 -30.24 -17.95
CA GLU A 266 -47.65 -29.49 -16.89
C GLU A 266 -46.84 -28.21 -16.60
N THR A 267 -47.60 -27.13 -16.52
CA THR A 267 -47.28 -25.75 -16.21
C THR A 267 -46.22 -25.57 -15.11
N ALA A 268 -44.94 -25.63 -15.49
CA ALA A 268 -43.87 -25.04 -14.68
C ALA A 268 -43.91 -23.51 -14.89
N VAL A 269 -44.73 -22.82 -14.09
CA VAL A 269 -44.74 -21.36 -14.00
C VAL A 269 -43.38 -20.92 -13.45
N ILE A 270 -42.44 -20.62 -14.35
CA ILE A 270 -41.21 -19.92 -14.00
C ILE A 270 -41.62 -18.50 -13.64
N ARG A 271 -41.77 -18.24 -12.33
CA ARG A 271 -41.89 -16.87 -11.81
C ARG A 271 -40.57 -16.17 -12.04
N HIS A 272 -40.47 -15.44 -13.16
CA HIS A 272 -39.44 -14.44 -13.33
C HIS A 272 -39.60 -13.41 -12.22
N SER A 273 -38.68 -13.43 -11.26
CA SER A 273 -38.54 -12.38 -10.27
C SER A 273 -38.34 -11.07 -11.02
N THR A 274 -39.28 -10.15 -10.85
CA THR A 274 -39.22 -8.79 -11.38
C THR A 274 -37.85 -8.19 -11.05
N PRO A 275 -37.10 -7.62 -12.01
CA PRO A 275 -35.85 -6.94 -11.71
C PRO A 275 -36.11 -5.80 -10.71
N PRO A 276 -35.21 -5.56 -9.75
CA PRO A 276 -35.36 -4.46 -8.81
C PRO A 276 -35.43 -3.16 -9.61
N GLN A 277 -36.55 -2.44 -9.47
CA GLN A 277 -36.64 -1.05 -9.91
C GLN A 277 -35.72 -0.23 -9.01
N PHE A 278 -34.63 0.26 -9.57
CA PHE A 278 -33.86 1.34 -8.97
C PHE A 278 -34.67 2.61 -9.18
N THR A 279 -35.23 3.14 -8.10
CA THR A 279 -35.79 4.50 -8.06
C THR A 279 -34.63 5.50 -8.12
N ASP A 280 -34.66 6.40 -9.11
CA ASP A 280 -33.65 7.43 -9.42
C ASP A 280 -33.56 8.60 -8.40
N ASP A 281 -33.97 8.40 -7.14
CA ASP A 281 -34.12 9.51 -6.18
C ASP A 281 -32.92 9.76 -5.24
N GLU A 282 -31.77 9.10 -5.44
CA GLU A 282 -30.55 9.43 -4.68
C GLU A 282 -29.73 10.51 -5.39
N GLN A 283 -30.18 11.75 -5.20
CA GLN A 283 -29.40 12.95 -5.52
C GLN A 283 -28.13 12.97 -4.64
N PRO A 284 -26.92 13.00 -5.22
CA PRO A 284 -25.70 12.98 -4.43
C PRO A 284 -25.57 14.25 -3.58
N PRO A 285 -25.02 14.15 -2.36
CA PRO A 285 -24.74 15.33 -1.54
C PRO A 285 -23.75 16.22 -2.28
N VAL A 286 -24.17 17.48 -2.47
CA VAL A 286 -23.31 18.56 -2.94
C VAL A 286 -22.27 18.81 -1.85
N PHE A 287 -21.01 18.50 -2.16
CA PHE A 287 -19.84 18.92 -1.39
C PHE A 287 -19.10 20.03 -2.14
#